data_AF-A0A2S0Q4U4-F1
#
_entry.id   AF-A0A2S0Q4U4-F1
#
_cell.length_a   1.000
_cell.length_b   1.000
_cell.length_c   1.000
_cell.angle_alpha   90.00
_cell.angle_beta   90.00
_cell.angle_gamma   90.00
#
_symmetry.space_group_name_H-M   'P 1'
#
loop_
_entity.id
_entity.type
_entity.pdbx_description
1 polymer ?
#
loop_
_entity_poly.entity_id
_entity_poly.type
_entity_poly.pdbx_seq_one_letter_code
_entity_poly.pdbx_strand_id
1 'polypeptide(L)'
;MESYIIPGKSIKGYIFLISCVYYRSSWKYQDRSLRYCFLDSGHHLGAIAASAYLHNQDIQLIFEFDKLALNTVLGFENKEFITAAVISGEVQEKPVRRLRLKVPFVCGTDYFEANKFIEDSYQLTAVQQSPAQRLEQPQFNFDKDKFYQTVWNRRSIRRFRKQFISQEDYLYIWRQIEKSIPTAHFEEIEIYSVVHRVEGISPGLYKGTHLLKAGNFGERTGYLCVNQEIARDGAVTLFFVSDYINYQTAMQLAGFVGQIIYLVSNYLGIDCSGIGAFYDDETQELLETNKDVLYGMAIGK
;
A
#
# COMPACT_ATOMS: atom_id res chain seq x y z
N MET A 1 -14.45 -0.01 21.07
CA MET A 1 -13.75 -0.40 19.83
C MET A 1 -12.45 -1.14 20.14
N GLU A 2 -11.64 -0.64 21.07
CA GLU A 2 -10.39 -1.28 21.56
C GLU A 2 -10.50 -2.78 21.81
N SER A 3 -11.58 -3.24 22.48
CA SER A 3 -11.83 -4.66 22.78
C SER A 3 -11.88 -5.60 21.57
N TYR A 4 -12.07 -5.07 20.35
CA TYR A 4 -12.06 -5.84 19.10
C TYR A 4 -10.67 -5.85 18.45
N ILE A 5 -9.86 -4.81 18.69
CA ILE A 5 -8.58 -4.55 18.03
C ILE A 5 -7.41 -5.06 18.89
N ILE A 6 -7.43 -4.75 20.19
CA ILE A 6 -6.44 -5.18 21.19
C ILE A 6 -7.14 -5.69 22.46
N PRO A 7 -7.61 -6.95 22.48
CA PRO A 7 -8.34 -7.50 23.62
C PRO A 7 -7.58 -7.37 24.95
N GLY A 8 -8.30 -7.00 26.01
CA GLY A 8 -7.72 -6.82 27.36
C GLY A 8 -7.01 -5.49 27.60
N LYS A 9 -6.86 -4.66 26.57
CA LYS A 9 -6.10 -3.41 26.63
C LYS A 9 -6.95 -2.19 26.27
N SER A 10 -6.49 -1.01 26.68
CA SER A 10 -7.03 0.30 26.27
C SER A 10 -5.94 1.16 25.65
N ILE A 11 -6.33 2.17 24.88
CA ILE A 11 -5.43 3.07 24.17
C ILE A 11 -5.64 4.49 24.70
N LYS A 12 -4.59 5.07 25.27
CA LYS A 12 -4.56 6.51 25.54
C LYS A 12 -4.01 7.21 24.31
N GLY A 13 -4.91 7.54 23.38
CA GLY A 13 -4.57 8.14 22.09
C GLY A 13 -5.67 7.97 21.06
N TYR A 14 -5.29 7.61 19.83
CA TYR A 14 -6.17 7.52 18.67
C TYR A 14 -6.20 6.11 18.08
N ILE A 15 -7.36 5.75 17.56
CA ILE A 15 -7.56 4.58 16.71
C ILE A 15 -8.08 5.08 15.38
N PHE A 16 -7.35 4.81 14.31
CA PHE A 16 -7.84 4.98 12.96
C PHE A 16 -8.36 3.63 12.47
N LEU A 17 -9.58 3.59 11.95
CA LEU A 17 -10.13 2.43 11.27
C LEU A 17 -10.15 2.72 9.77
N ILE A 18 -9.61 1.79 8.99
CA ILE A 18 -9.60 1.91 7.54
C ILE A 18 -10.64 0.93 7.03
N SER A 19 -11.64 1.46 6.32
CA SER A 19 -12.72 0.68 5.73
C SER A 19 -12.89 1.00 4.25
N CYS A 20 -13.41 0.03 3.51
CA CYS A 20 -13.62 0.11 2.08
C CYS A 20 -15.09 -0.11 1.77
N VAL A 21 -15.77 0.94 1.30
CA VAL A 21 -17.07 0.83 0.63
C VAL A 21 -16.81 0.26 -0.76
N TYR A 22 -16.72 -1.07 -0.87
CA TYR A 22 -16.11 -1.72 -2.03
C TYR A 22 -16.84 -1.41 -3.35
N TYR A 23 -18.14 -1.08 -3.28
CA TYR A 23 -18.91 -0.71 -4.46
C TYR A 23 -18.36 0.52 -5.20
N ARG A 24 -17.69 1.42 -4.48
CA ARG A 24 -16.99 2.58 -5.08
C ARG A 24 -15.90 2.17 -6.07
N SER A 25 -15.41 0.93 -6.00
CA SER A 25 -14.43 0.37 -6.92
C SER A 25 -15.04 -0.73 -7.81
N SER A 26 -15.92 -1.58 -7.27
CA SER A 26 -16.47 -2.72 -8.02
C SER A 26 -17.41 -2.33 -9.15
N TRP A 27 -18.09 -1.18 -9.08
CA TRP A 27 -18.89 -0.66 -10.20
C TRP A 27 -18.07 -0.54 -11.50
N LYS A 28 -16.78 -0.18 -11.38
CA LYS A 28 -15.89 0.00 -12.53
C LYS A 28 -15.02 -1.23 -12.80
N TYR A 29 -14.45 -1.83 -11.75
CA TYR A 29 -13.42 -2.85 -11.87
C TYR A 29 -13.93 -4.29 -11.64
N GLN A 30 -15.21 -4.47 -11.32
CA GLN A 30 -15.83 -5.76 -11.01
C GLN A 30 -15.01 -6.52 -9.96
N ASP A 31 -14.77 -7.81 -10.13
CA ASP A 31 -14.01 -8.65 -9.19
C ASP A 31 -12.59 -8.14 -8.92
N ARG A 32 -11.96 -7.52 -9.93
CA ARG A 32 -10.60 -6.95 -9.79
C ARG A 32 -10.56 -5.79 -8.79
N SER A 33 -11.70 -5.18 -8.46
CA SER A 33 -11.78 -4.09 -7.49
C SER A 33 -11.23 -4.44 -6.11
N LEU A 34 -11.24 -5.73 -5.74
CA LEU A 34 -10.65 -6.19 -4.48
C LEU A 34 -9.17 -5.77 -4.36
N ARG A 35 -8.41 -5.88 -5.47
CA ARG A 35 -7.00 -5.43 -5.54
C ARG A 35 -6.87 -3.96 -5.21
N TYR A 36 -7.68 -3.13 -5.86
CA TYR A 36 -7.66 -1.68 -5.69
C TYR A 36 -8.08 -1.28 -4.28
N CYS A 37 -9.11 -1.90 -3.72
CA CYS A 37 -9.55 -1.64 -2.34
C CYS A 37 -8.44 -1.89 -1.31
N PHE A 38 -7.66 -2.95 -1.47
CA PHE A 38 -6.56 -3.26 -0.54
C PHE A 38 -5.32 -2.39 -0.78
N LEU A 39 -4.97 -2.09 -2.04
CA LEU A 39 -3.89 -1.14 -2.36
C LEU A 39 -4.22 0.26 -1.83
N ASP A 40 -5.43 0.75 -2.06
CA ASP A 40 -5.86 2.07 -1.58
C ASP A 40 -5.91 2.14 -0.04
N SER A 41 -6.34 1.05 0.61
CA SER A 41 -6.22 0.91 2.06
C SER A 41 -4.76 1.03 2.51
N GLY A 42 -3.83 0.36 1.83
CA GLY A 42 -2.40 0.53 2.03
C GLY A 42 -1.92 1.98 1.87
N HIS A 43 -2.37 2.68 0.83
CA HIS A 43 -2.05 4.08 0.63
C HIS A 43 -2.56 4.97 1.77
N HIS A 44 -3.75 4.71 2.31
CA HIS A 44 -4.26 5.40 3.49
C HIS A 44 -3.39 5.13 4.73
N LEU A 45 -2.94 3.90 4.95
CA LEU A 45 -2.02 3.57 6.05
C LEU A 45 -0.71 4.36 5.93
N GLY A 46 -0.15 4.48 4.73
CA GLY A 46 1.05 5.28 4.48
C GLY A 46 0.82 6.79 4.70
N ALA A 47 -0.37 7.30 4.39
CA ALA A 47 -0.74 8.69 4.67
C ALA A 47 -0.88 8.96 6.18
N ILE A 48 -1.44 8.02 6.94
CA ILE A 48 -1.50 8.08 8.41
C ILE A 48 -0.08 8.08 8.99
N ALA A 49 0.81 7.23 8.48
CA ALA A 49 2.21 7.19 8.91
C ALA A 49 2.95 8.52 8.66
N ALA A 50 2.74 9.12 7.49
CA ALA A 50 3.31 10.43 7.17
C ALA A 50 2.79 11.53 8.10
N SER A 51 1.49 11.52 8.41
CA SER A 51 0.89 12.44 9.38
C SER A 51 1.45 12.24 10.79
N ALA A 52 1.56 10.99 11.23
CA ALA A 52 2.12 10.64 12.54
C ALA A 52 3.56 11.17 12.69
N TYR A 53 4.40 11.01 11.66
CA TYR A 53 5.74 11.57 11.61
C TYR A 53 5.75 13.11 11.77
N LEU A 54 4.90 13.80 11.01
CA LEU A 54 4.78 15.27 11.10
C LEU A 54 4.43 15.71 12.52
N HIS A 55 3.57 14.96 13.21
CA HIS A 55 3.09 15.25 14.57
C HIS A 55 3.90 14.60 15.71
N ASN A 56 5.08 14.00 15.43
CA ASN A 56 5.90 13.28 16.42
C ASN A 56 5.11 12.21 17.18
N GLN A 57 4.29 11.45 16.48
CA GLN A 57 3.54 10.34 17.04
C GLN A 57 4.08 9.02 16.51
N ASP A 58 4.24 8.06 17.41
CA ASP A 58 4.43 6.66 17.01
C ASP A 58 3.09 6.06 16.60
N ILE A 59 3.15 5.09 15.68
CA ILE A 59 1.98 4.35 15.24
C ILE A 59 2.23 2.85 15.16
N GLN A 60 1.17 2.07 15.27
CA GLN A 60 1.20 0.63 14.98
C GLN A 60 0.09 0.31 14.00
N LEU A 61 0.45 -0.25 12.84
CA LEU A 61 -0.49 -0.84 11.90
C LEU A 61 -0.93 -2.21 12.43
N ILE A 62 -2.23 -2.43 12.48
CA ILE A 62 -2.83 -3.67 12.96
C ILE A 62 -3.69 -4.23 11.84
N PHE A 63 -3.26 -5.39 11.33
CA PHE A 63 -3.99 -6.15 10.32
C PHE A 63 -4.79 -7.28 10.95
N GLU A 64 -4.30 -7.93 12.02
CA GLU A 64 -5.06 -9.00 12.68
C GLU A 64 -5.84 -8.51 13.88
N PHE A 65 -7.16 -8.59 13.74
CA PHE A 65 -8.15 -8.36 14.78
C PHE A 65 -9.50 -8.84 14.26
N ASP A 66 -10.50 -8.91 15.15
CA ASP A 66 -11.87 -9.39 14.86
C ASP A 66 -12.65 -8.36 14.00
N LYS A 67 -12.21 -8.21 12.74
CA LYS A 67 -12.78 -7.30 11.75
C LYS A 67 -14.23 -7.61 11.50
N LEU A 68 -14.61 -8.88 11.43
CA LEU A 68 -15.98 -9.30 11.13
C LEU A 68 -16.95 -8.88 12.25
N ALA A 69 -16.59 -9.12 13.52
CA ALA A 69 -17.43 -8.64 14.62
C ALA A 69 -17.42 -7.11 14.72
N LEU A 70 -16.30 -6.45 14.43
CA LEU A 70 -16.24 -4.99 14.41
C LEU A 70 -17.11 -4.39 13.29
N ASN A 71 -17.08 -4.98 12.08
CA ASN A 71 -17.94 -4.61 10.94
C ASN A 71 -19.42 -4.71 11.33
N THR A 72 -19.77 -5.83 11.99
CA THR A 72 -21.13 -6.11 12.45
C THR A 72 -21.61 -5.06 13.43
N VAL A 73 -20.81 -4.72 14.45
CA VAL A 73 -21.21 -3.77 15.50
C VAL A 73 -21.18 -2.31 15.03
N LEU A 74 -20.33 -1.97 14.06
CA LEU A 74 -20.33 -0.65 13.42
C LEU A 74 -21.44 -0.50 12.36
N GLY A 75 -22.17 -1.57 12.08
CA GLY A 75 -23.34 -1.50 11.22
C GLY A 75 -23.04 -1.43 9.73
N PHE A 76 -21.83 -1.79 9.29
CA PHE A 76 -21.41 -1.69 7.89
C PHE A 76 -22.04 -2.71 6.94
N GLU A 77 -22.76 -3.70 7.49
CA GLU A 77 -23.41 -4.77 6.72
C GLU A 77 -22.43 -5.47 5.77
N ASN A 78 -22.90 -5.83 4.57
CA ASN A 78 -22.10 -6.35 3.48
C ASN A 78 -21.63 -5.25 2.51
N LYS A 79 -21.65 -3.97 2.88
CA LYS A 79 -21.42 -2.85 1.94
C LYS A 79 -20.09 -2.13 2.15
N GLU A 80 -19.57 -2.24 3.37
CA GLU A 80 -18.32 -1.62 3.76
C GLU A 80 -17.51 -2.61 4.61
N PHE A 81 -16.22 -2.70 4.34
CA PHE A 81 -15.33 -3.70 4.93
C PHE A 81 -14.18 -3.04 5.66
N ILE A 82 -14.03 -3.29 6.96
CA ILE A 82 -12.86 -2.86 7.72
C ILE A 82 -11.66 -3.69 7.29
N THR A 83 -10.60 -3.03 6.85
CA THR A 83 -9.41 -3.69 6.29
C THR A 83 -8.18 -3.59 7.20
N ALA A 84 -8.07 -2.53 8.01
CA ALA A 84 -6.97 -2.36 8.95
C ALA A 84 -7.35 -1.39 10.07
N ALA A 85 -6.54 -1.38 11.13
CA ALA A 85 -6.55 -0.35 12.15
C ALA A 85 -5.14 0.24 12.32
N VAL A 86 -5.07 1.49 12.77
CA VAL A 86 -3.82 2.11 13.22
C VAL A 86 -4.01 2.63 14.63
N ILE A 87 -3.12 2.24 15.53
CA ILE A 87 -3.03 2.79 16.88
C ILE A 87 -1.99 3.90 16.88
N SER A 88 -2.30 5.02 17.53
CA SER A 88 -1.33 6.05 17.90
C SER A 88 -1.51 6.40 19.38
N GLY A 89 -0.43 6.31 20.17
CA GLY A 89 -0.45 6.57 21.61
C GLY A 89 -0.11 5.35 22.47
N GLU A 90 -0.41 5.43 23.76
CA GLU A 90 0.04 4.45 24.76
C GLU A 90 -0.99 3.32 24.94
N VAL A 91 -0.53 2.07 24.83
CA VAL A 91 -1.32 0.88 25.15
C VAL A 91 -1.23 0.59 26.65
N GLN A 92 -2.37 0.38 27.30
CA GLN A 92 -2.47 0.12 28.74
C GLN A 92 -3.16 -1.23 28.98
N GLU A 93 -2.67 -1.99 29.97
CA GLU A 93 -3.30 -3.25 30.43
C GLU A 93 -4.57 -2.96 31.24
N LYS A 94 -5.61 -2.53 30.53
CA LYS A 94 -6.91 -2.16 31.09
C LYS A 94 -8.02 -2.71 30.19
N PRO A 95 -8.84 -3.65 30.68
CA PRO A 95 -9.88 -4.26 29.86
C PRO A 95 -11.00 -3.25 29.53
N VAL A 96 -11.38 -3.20 28.26
CA VAL A 96 -12.47 -2.35 27.77
C VAL A 96 -13.65 -3.21 27.33
N ARG A 97 -14.87 -2.78 27.69
CA ARG A 97 -16.10 -3.49 27.34
C ARG A 97 -16.42 -3.30 25.86
N ARG A 98 -16.97 -4.34 25.23
CA ARG A 98 -17.55 -4.26 23.89
C ARG A 98 -18.71 -3.25 23.85
N LEU A 99 -19.00 -2.75 22.65
CA LEU A 99 -20.17 -1.90 22.44
C LEU A 99 -21.44 -2.68 22.78
N ARG A 100 -22.36 -2.06 23.53
CA ARG A 100 -23.60 -2.71 23.97
C ARG A 100 -24.65 -2.76 22.87
N LEU A 101 -24.62 -1.81 21.95
CA LEU A 101 -25.58 -1.66 20.87
C LEU A 101 -24.84 -1.53 19.55
N LYS A 102 -25.44 -2.07 18.49
CA LYS A 102 -25.00 -1.91 17.11
C LYS A 102 -25.22 -0.45 16.69
N VAL A 103 -24.24 0.12 15.99
CA VAL A 103 -24.37 1.44 15.35
C VAL A 103 -25.36 1.31 14.18
N PRO A 104 -26.31 2.26 14.00
CA PRO A 104 -27.21 2.25 12.86
C PRO A 104 -26.45 2.25 11.53
N PHE A 105 -26.90 1.44 10.58
CA PHE A 105 -26.34 1.41 9.24
C PHE A 105 -26.64 2.73 8.50
N VAL A 106 -25.63 3.24 7.79
CA VAL A 106 -25.75 4.34 6.83
C VAL A 106 -25.05 3.91 5.55
N CYS A 107 -25.75 3.95 4.41
CA CYS A 107 -25.18 3.54 3.14
C CYS A 107 -24.16 4.56 2.63
N GLY A 108 -22.96 4.08 2.28
CA GLY A 108 -21.89 4.92 1.74
C GLY A 108 -22.03 5.27 0.26
N THR A 109 -23.10 4.82 -0.40
CA THR A 109 -23.42 5.01 -1.83
C THR A 109 -24.92 5.14 -2.04
N ASP A 110 -25.34 5.80 -3.13
CA ASP A 110 -26.76 6.00 -3.45
C ASP A 110 -27.47 4.69 -3.82
N TYR A 111 -26.74 3.76 -4.41
CA TYR A 111 -27.17 2.40 -4.75
C TYR A 111 -26.01 1.44 -4.53
N PHE A 112 -26.31 0.13 -4.51
CA PHE A 112 -25.35 -0.90 -4.19
C PHE A 112 -25.64 -2.16 -4.98
N GLU A 113 -24.62 -2.68 -5.66
CA GLU A 113 -24.66 -3.99 -6.29
C GLU A 113 -23.72 -4.92 -5.54
N ALA A 114 -24.28 -6.00 -5.00
CA ALA A 114 -23.53 -7.00 -4.27
C ALA A 114 -22.59 -7.76 -5.22
N ASN A 115 -21.38 -8.03 -4.78
CA ASN A 115 -20.44 -8.88 -5.50
C ASN A 115 -19.97 -10.01 -4.58
N LYS A 116 -20.43 -11.22 -4.89
CA LYS A 116 -20.16 -12.41 -4.08
C LYS A 116 -18.69 -12.78 -4.03
N PHE A 117 -17.95 -12.61 -5.13
CA PHE A 117 -16.52 -12.90 -5.17
C PHE A 117 -15.75 -12.01 -4.19
N ILE A 118 -16.03 -10.71 -4.16
CA ILE A 118 -15.40 -9.75 -3.25
C ILE A 118 -15.82 -10.02 -1.81
N GLU A 119 -17.12 -10.25 -1.56
CA GLU A 119 -17.64 -10.56 -0.22
C GLU A 119 -17.00 -11.82 0.37
N ASP A 120 -16.99 -12.92 -0.39
CA ASP A 120 -16.41 -14.20 0.05
C ASP A 120 -14.89 -14.06 0.26
N SER A 121 -14.19 -13.36 -0.64
CA SER A 121 -12.74 -13.13 -0.54
C SER A 121 -12.37 -12.26 0.67
N TYR A 122 -13.16 -11.24 0.99
CA TYR A 122 -12.96 -10.45 2.20
C TYR A 122 -13.16 -11.31 3.46
N GLN A 123 -14.20 -12.16 3.51
CA GLN A 123 -14.40 -13.06 4.67
C GLN A 123 -13.20 -13.98 4.89
N LEU A 124 -12.65 -14.56 3.82
CA LEU A 124 -11.49 -15.46 3.88
C LEU A 124 -10.22 -14.73 4.35
N THR A 125 -9.94 -13.56 3.77
CA THR A 125 -8.71 -12.81 4.06
C THR A 125 -8.77 -12.05 5.39
N ALA A 126 -9.96 -11.67 5.86
CA ALA A 126 -10.13 -10.95 7.13
C ALA A 126 -9.77 -11.78 8.37
N VAL A 127 -9.87 -13.12 8.28
CA VAL A 127 -9.62 -14.06 9.38
C VAL A 127 -8.29 -14.80 9.26
N GLN A 128 -7.62 -14.67 8.11
CA GLN A 128 -6.37 -15.35 7.86
C GLN A 128 -5.23 -14.71 8.68
N GLN A 129 -4.51 -15.54 9.43
CA GLN A 129 -3.37 -15.12 10.24
C GLN A 129 -2.08 -15.18 9.43
N SER A 130 -1.20 -14.23 9.71
CA SER A 130 0.15 -14.06 9.20
C SER A 130 1.14 -14.21 10.38
N PRO A 131 2.36 -14.68 10.16
CA PRO A 131 3.36 -14.79 11.21
C PRO A 131 3.64 -13.42 11.84
N ALA A 132 3.77 -13.41 13.16
CA ALA A 132 4.18 -12.20 13.86
C ALA A 132 5.69 -12.00 13.78
N GLN A 133 6.11 -10.75 13.58
CA GLN A 133 7.47 -10.25 13.68
C GLN A 133 7.57 -9.17 14.75
N ARG A 134 8.80 -8.79 15.10
CA ARG A 134 9.05 -7.68 16.01
C ARG A 134 8.53 -6.39 15.39
N LEU A 135 7.72 -5.64 16.13
CA LEU A 135 7.29 -4.31 15.72
C LEU A 135 8.48 -3.34 15.71
N GLU A 136 8.69 -2.68 14.57
CA GLU A 136 9.75 -1.69 14.39
C GLU A 136 9.16 -0.37 13.88
N GLN A 137 9.50 0.74 14.54
CA GLN A 137 9.08 2.06 14.09
C GLN A 137 10.00 2.56 12.98
N PRO A 138 9.46 3.09 11.86
CA PRO A 138 10.28 3.68 10.81
C PRO A 138 10.97 4.94 11.31
N GLN A 139 12.25 5.09 10.96
CA GLN A 139 13.00 6.32 11.22
C GLN A 139 12.89 7.23 10.01
N PHE A 140 12.05 8.27 10.09
CA PHE A 140 11.96 9.29 9.05
C PHE A 140 12.88 10.48 9.38
N ASN A 141 13.62 10.95 8.37
CA ASN A 141 14.54 12.08 8.51
C ASN A 141 14.33 13.07 7.36
N PHE A 142 13.13 13.65 7.31
CA PHE A 142 12.77 14.68 6.36
C PHE A 142 12.71 16.04 7.07
N ASP A 143 12.99 17.11 6.32
CA ASP A 143 12.61 18.44 6.76
C ASP A 143 11.08 18.52 6.88
N LYS A 144 10.56 18.84 8.07
CA LYS A 144 9.13 18.71 8.38
C LYS A 144 8.27 19.67 7.58
N ASP A 145 8.72 20.90 7.38
CA ASP A 145 7.94 21.91 6.65
C ASP A 145 7.85 21.56 5.18
N LYS A 146 8.99 21.18 4.57
CA LYS A 146 9.02 20.67 3.20
C LYS A 146 8.20 19.39 3.07
N PHE A 147 8.30 18.46 4.00
CA PHE A 147 7.55 17.20 3.97
C PHE A 147 6.04 17.43 4.14
N TYR A 148 5.62 18.36 4.99
CA TYR A 148 4.21 18.76 5.11
C TYR A 148 3.67 19.25 3.75
N GLN A 149 4.42 20.12 3.08
CA GLN A 149 4.05 20.59 1.74
C GLN A 149 4.01 19.45 0.72
N THR A 150 4.94 18.51 0.80
CA THR A 150 4.93 17.30 -0.05
C THR A 150 3.67 16.47 0.17
N VAL A 151 3.30 16.17 1.42
CA VAL A 151 2.10 15.38 1.75
C VAL A 151 0.85 16.06 1.21
N TRP A 152 0.72 17.37 1.40
CA TRP A 152 -0.44 18.15 0.97
C TRP A 152 -0.58 18.21 -0.56
N ASN A 153 0.55 18.41 -1.25
CA ASN A 153 0.58 18.62 -2.69
C ASN A 153 0.83 17.34 -3.51
N ARG A 154 0.99 16.18 -2.88
CA ARG A 154 1.22 14.90 -3.55
C ARG A 154 0.13 14.62 -4.59
N ARG A 155 0.53 14.36 -5.82
CA ARG A 155 -0.36 13.96 -6.92
C ARG A 155 0.26 12.81 -7.70
N SER A 156 -0.60 12.05 -8.36
CA SER A 156 -0.18 11.04 -9.32
C SER A 156 0.04 11.70 -10.66
N ILE A 157 1.24 11.58 -11.21
CA ILE A 157 1.59 12.16 -12.50
C ILE A 157 0.87 11.43 -13.63
N ARG A 158 0.54 12.15 -14.71
CA ARG A 158 -0.14 11.58 -15.88
C ARG A 158 0.80 11.21 -17.02
N ARG A 159 1.95 11.88 -17.13
CA ARG A 159 2.96 11.71 -18.18
C ARG A 159 4.32 12.17 -17.68
N PHE A 160 5.39 11.52 -18.12
CA PHE A 160 6.76 11.93 -17.89
C PHE A 160 7.35 12.61 -19.12
N ARG A 161 8.38 13.43 -18.92
CA ARG A 161 9.14 14.11 -19.98
C ARG A 161 10.32 13.28 -20.48
N LYS A 162 10.44 12.02 -20.06
CA LYS A 162 11.54 11.10 -20.41
C LYS A 162 12.90 11.62 -19.95
N GLN A 163 12.93 12.37 -18.85
CA GLN A 163 14.18 12.90 -18.29
C GLN A 163 14.87 11.86 -17.41
N PHE A 164 16.18 12.01 -17.29
CA PHE A 164 16.95 11.24 -16.32
C PHE A 164 16.69 11.74 -14.90
N ILE A 165 16.73 10.82 -13.94
CA ILE A 165 16.89 11.14 -12.52
C ILE A 165 18.31 10.81 -12.08
N SER A 166 18.80 11.49 -11.06
CA SER A 166 20.15 11.24 -10.54
C SER A 166 20.22 9.87 -9.87
N GLN A 167 21.41 9.26 -9.87
CA GLN A 167 21.67 8.03 -9.11
C GLN A 167 21.40 8.21 -7.62
N GLU A 168 21.80 9.37 -7.08
CA GLU A 168 21.66 9.70 -5.67
C GLU A 168 20.19 9.72 -5.24
N ASP A 169 19.34 10.38 -6.02
CA ASP A 169 17.89 10.43 -5.76
C ASP A 169 17.27 9.02 -5.81
N TYR A 170 17.60 8.23 -6.84
CA TYR A 170 17.09 6.87 -6.96
C TYR A 170 17.49 5.98 -5.78
N LEU A 171 18.77 6.00 -5.38
CA LEU A 171 19.25 5.25 -4.23
C LEU A 171 18.70 5.81 -2.90
N TYR A 172 18.38 7.09 -2.83
CA TYR A 172 17.68 7.66 -1.67
C TYR A 172 16.25 7.14 -1.55
N ILE A 173 15.50 7.07 -2.65
CA ILE A 173 14.17 6.45 -2.70
C ILE A 173 14.26 4.99 -2.25
N TRP A 174 15.21 4.23 -2.79
CA TRP A 174 15.41 2.83 -2.44
C TRP A 174 15.68 2.63 -0.94
N ARG A 175 16.56 3.44 -0.34
CA ARG A 175 16.81 3.42 1.12
C ARG A 175 15.59 3.74 1.97
N GLN A 176 14.59 4.47 1.45
CA GLN A 176 13.34 4.68 2.19
C GLN A 176 12.42 3.46 2.10
N ILE A 177 12.44 2.72 0.98
CA ILE A 177 11.66 1.50 0.78
C ILE A 177 12.14 0.39 1.73
N GLU A 178 13.46 0.28 1.94
CA GLU A 178 14.07 -0.74 2.81
C GLU A 178 13.84 -0.53 4.31
N LYS A 179 13.19 0.58 4.72
CA LYS A 179 12.89 0.83 6.12
C LYS A 179 11.73 -0.04 6.59
N SER A 180 11.80 -0.46 7.85
CA SER A 180 10.79 -1.30 8.49
C SER A 180 9.41 -0.63 8.50
N ILE A 181 8.38 -1.42 8.22
CA ILE A 181 6.97 -1.01 8.29
C ILE A 181 6.51 -1.16 9.75
N PRO A 182 5.77 -0.20 10.33
CA PRO A 182 5.33 -0.24 11.73
C PRO A 182 4.21 -1.25 11.99
N THR A 183 4.43 -2.51 11.66
CA THR A 183 3.51 -3.63 11.86
C THR A 183 4.23 -4.80 12.51
N ALA A 184 3.50 -5.55 13.35
CA ALA A 184 3.98 -6.83 13.86
C ALA A 184 3.64 -7.99 12.91
N HIS A 185 2.99 -7.74 11.77
CA HIS A 185 2.58 -8.79 10.82
C HIS A 185 3.64 -8.92 9.73
N PHE A 186 4.05 -10.14 9.43
CA PHE A 186 5.05 -10.44 8.42
C PHE A 186 4.37 -10.86 7.11
N GLU A 187 4.61 -10.10 6.05
CA GLU A 187 4.39 -10.50 4.66
C GLU A 187 5.64 -10.10 3.88
N GLU A 188 6.15 -11.01 3.05
CA GLU A 188 7.32 -10.74 2.23
C GLU A 188 6.89 -10.00 0.96
N ILE A 189 7.45 -8.81 0.73
CA ILE A 189 7.27 -8.05 -0.50
C ILE A 189 8.64 -7.88 -1.17
N GLU A 190 8.82 -8.52 -2.32
CA GLU A 190 9.99 -8.30 -3.16
C GLU A 190 9.70 -7.20 -4.18
N ILE A 191 10.70 -6.38 -4.49
CA ILE A 191 10.58 -5.30 -5.46
C ILE A 191 11.63 -5.45 -6.55
N TYR A 192 11.15 -5.54 -7.78
CA TYR A 192 11.96 -5.52 -8.99
C TYR A 192 11.90 -4.13 -9.60
N SER A 193 13.02 -3.69 -10.19
CA SER A 193 13.12 -2.40 -10.85
C SER A 193 13.49 -2.58 -12.31
N VAL A 194 12.66 -2.07 -13.21
CA VAL A 194 13.03 -1.89 -14.61
C VAL A 194 13.55 -0.47 -14.76
N VAL A 195 14.88 -0.35 -14.83
CA VAL A 195 15.58 0.93 -14.94
C VAL A 195 15.67 1.32 -16.40
N HIS A 196 15.29 2.55 -16.70
CA HIS A 196 15.34 3.09 -18.06
C HIS A 196 16.24 4.33 -18.19
N ARG A 197 16.17 5.28 -17.24
CA ARG A 197 16.88 6.58 -17.29
C ARG A 197 17.34 7.04 -15.90
N VAL A 198 18.26 6.30 -15.30
CA VAL A 198 18.94 6.73 -14.07
C VAL A 198 20.39 7.00 -14.42
N GLU A 199 20.90 8.19 -14.07
CA GLU A 199 22.29 8.55 -14.33
C GLU A 199 23.23 7.54 -13.68
N GLY A 200 24.30 7.13 -14.38
CA GLY A 200 25.28 6.17 -13.84
C GLY A 200 24.79 4.73 -13.64
N ILE A 201 23.51 4.43 -13.89
CA ILE A 201 22.96 3.06 -13.83
C ILE A 201 22.52 2.63 -15.23
N SER A 202 23.05 1.51 -15.69
CA SER A 202 22.70 0.93 -16.99
C SER A 202 21.21 0.58 -17.06
N PRO A 203 20.52 0.81 -18.19
CA PRO A 203 19.16 0.31 -18.38
C PRO A 203 19.10 -1.21 -18.26
N GLY A 204 18.09 -1.72 -17.55
CA GLY A 204 17.96 -3.16 -17.31
C GLY A 204 16.92 -3.52 -16.27
N LEU A 205 16.78 -4.82 -16.03
CA LEU A 205 16.00 -5.41 -14.95
C LEU A 205 16.89 -5.65 -13.73
N TYR A 206 16.43 -5.21 -12.56
CA TYR A 206 17.13 -5.29 -11.29
C TYR A 206 16.25 -5.93 -10.21
N LYS A 207 16.88 -6.68 -9.30
CA LYS A 207 16.30 -7.07 -8.00
C LYS A 207 17.14 -6.41 -6.91
N GLY A 208 16.55 -5.48 -6.15
CA GLY A 208 17.35 -4.57 -5.32
C GLY A 208 18.31 -3.73 -6.17
N THR A 209 19.57 -3.66 -5.75
CA THR A 209 20.65 -3.02 -6.52
C THR A 209 21.37 -3.96 -7.47
N HIS A 210 20.95 -5.23 -7.57
CA HIS A 210 21.59 -6.25 -8.39
C HIS A 210 20.98 -6.31 -9.78
N LEU A 211 21.80 -6.15 -10.82
CA LEU A 211 21.38 -6.25 -12.23
C LEU A 211 21.18 -7.72 -12.61
N LEU A 212 19.95 -8.08 -12.98
CA LEU A 212 19.62 -9.41 -13.50
C LEU A 212 19.85 -9.46 -15.01
N LYS A 213 19.40 -8.43 -15.74
CA LYS A 213 19.45 -8.41 -17.21
C LYS A 213 19.63 -7.01 -17.74
N ALA A 214 20.75 -6.76 -18.41
CA ALA A 214 20.98 -5.49 -19.12
C ALA A 214 20.08 -5.40 -20.37
N GLY A 215 19.55 -4.21 -20.65
CA GLY A 215 18.76 -3.98 -21.86
C GLY A 215 17.75 -2.87 -21.73
N ASN A 216 17.24 -2.39 -22.87
CA ASN A 216 16.14 -1.45 -22.89
C ASN A 216 14.80 -2.21 -22.91
N PHE A 217 14.10 -2.16 -21.78
CA PHE A 217 12.79 -2.80 -21.62
C PHE A 217 11.61 -1.81 -21.68
N GLY A 218 11.84 -0.52 -22.00
CA GLY A 218 10.82 0.53 -21.91
C GLY A 218 9.52 0.22 -22.64
N GLU A 219 9.58 -0.17 -23.92
CA GLU A 219 8.38 -0.53 -24.70
C GLU A 219 7.68 -1.77 -24.14
N ARG A 220 8.44 -2.79 -23.73
CA ARG A 220 7.89 -3.99 -23.10
C ARG A 220 7.18 -3.64 -21.79
N THR A 221 7.78 -2.82 -20.93
CA THR A 221 7.18 -2.37 -19.68
C THR A 221 5.93 -1.54 -19.91
N GLY A 222 5.93 -0.64 -20.92
CA GLY A 222 4.74 0.09 -21.33
C GLY A 222 3.59 -0.83 -21.73
N TYR A 223 3.87 -1.82 -22.58
CA TYR A 223 2.91 -2.85 -22.98
C TYR A 223 2.39 -3.63 -21.77
N LEU A 224 3.27 -4.15 -20.92
CA LEU A 224 2.93 -4.93 -19.73
C LEU A 224 1.98 -4.18 -18.80
N CYS A 225 2.16 -2.87 -18.65
CA CYS A 225 1.26 -2.00 -17.88
C CYS A 225 0.03 -1.56 -18.69
N VAL A 226 -0.52 -2.41 -19.56
CA VAL A 226 -1.70 -2.15 -20.39
C VAL A 226 -1.51 -0.92 -21.29
N ASN A 227 -0.38 -0.85 -21.99
CA ASN A 227 0.01 0.23 -22.90
C ASN A 227 0.08 1.62 -22.24
N GLN A 228 0.39 1.68 -20.95
CA GLN A 228 0.51 2.94 -20.22
C GLN A 228 1.89 3.58 -20.46
N GLU A 229 1.88 4.77 -21.07
CA GLU A 229 3.11 5.54 -21.36
C GLU A 229 3.90 5.88 -20.11
N ILE A 230 3.24 6.06 -18.95
CA ILE A 230 3.93 6.35 -17.68
C ILE A 230 4.95 5.26 -17.31
N ALA A 231 4.67 3.99 -17.63
CA ALA A 231 5.57 2.87 -17.34
C ALA A 231 6.75 2.79 -18.33
N ARG A 232 6.54 3.24 -19.57
CA ARG A 232 7.57 3.31 -20.63
C ARG A 232 8.49 4.53 -20.50
N ASP A 233 7.89 5.66 -20.12
CA ASP A 233 8.50 6.99 -20.22
C ASP A 233 9.14 7.45 -18.91
N GLY A 234 8.82 6.76 -17.80
CA GLY A 234 9.47 6.96 -16.50
C GLY A 234 10.97 6.65 -16.54
N ALA A 235 11.66 7.09 -15.50
CA ALA A 235 13.05 6.72 -15.27
C ALA A 235 13.18 5.29 -14.76
N VAL A 236 12.25 4.84 -13.92
CA VAL A 236 12.19 3.49 -13.35
C VAL A 236 10.73 3.05 -13.23
N THR A 237 10.45 1.79 -13.54
CA THR A 237 9.19 1.12 -13.18
C THR A 237 9.46 0.01 -12.18
N LEU A 238 8.81 0.08 -11.03
CA LEU A 238 8.90 -0.89 -9.95
C LEU A 238 7.74 -1.89 -10.05
N PHE A 239 8.01 -3.16 -9.78
CA PHE A 239 7.00 -4.22 -9.62
C PHE A 239 7.16 -4.89 -8.27
N PHE A 240 6.05 -5.01 -7.56
CA PHE A 240 5.95 -5.59 -6.23
C PHE A 240 5.43 -7.00 -6.39
N VAL A 241 6.15 -7.99 -5.85
CA VAL A 241 5.77 -9.40 -5.95
C VAL A 241 5.82 -10.08 -4.59
N SER A 242 5.00 -11.11 -4.40
CA SER A 242 4.90 -11.82 -3.12
C SER A 242 4.36 -13.25 -3.28
N ASP A 243 4.82 -14.15 -2.43
CA ASP A 243 4.20 -15.48 -2.18
C ASP A 243 3.24 -15.43 -0.97
N TYR A 244 2.66 -14.25 -0.73
CA TYR A 244 1.87 -13.84 0.43
C TYR A 244 1.24 -14.98 1.24
N ILE A 245 1.30 -14.85 2.56
CA ILE A 245 0.52 -15.72 3.43
C ILE A 245 -0.90 -15.18 3.42
N ASN A 246 -1.11 -13.92 3.80
CA ASN A 246 -2.39 -13.23 3.72
C ASN A 246 -2.41 -12.23 2.55
N TYR A 247 -3.25 -12.50 1.55
CA TYR A 247 -3.40 -11.66 0.36
C TYR A 247 -3.79 -10.21 0.67
N GLN A 248 -4.71 -10.00 1.61
CA GLN A 248 -5.16 -8.66 1.99
C GLN A 248 -4.01 -7.87 2.62
N THR A 249 -3.30 -8.48 3.59
CA THR A 249 -2.16 -7.83 4.26
C THR A 249 -1.06 -7.50 3.24
N ALA A 250 -0.69 -8.44 2.36
CA ALA A 250 0.36 -8.21 1.37
C ALA A 250 0.01 -7.07 0.39
N MET A 251 -1.23 -7.01 -0.09
CA MET A 251 -1.70 -5.91 -0.95
C MET A 251 -1.70 -4.56 -0.20
N GLN A 252 -2.08 -4.55 1.07
CA GLN A 252 -2.01 -3.34 1.91
C GLN A 252 -0.58 -2.90 2.18
N LEU A 253 0.36 -3.83 2.37
CA LEU A 253 1.79 -3.50 2.50
C LEU A 253 2.34 -2.94 1.18
N ALA A 254 1.97 -3.52 0.03
CA ALA A 254 2.35 -2.98 -1.28
C ALA A 254 1.84 -1.54 -1.47
N GLY A 255 0.58 -1.26 -1.11
CA GLY A 255 0.03 0.09 -1.14
C GLY A 255 0.70 1.04 -0.13
N PHE A 256 1.04 0.55 1.07
CA PHE A 256 1.77 1.32 2.09
C PHE A 256 3.14 1.76 1.57
N VAL A 257 3.93 0.81 1.08
CA VAL A 257 5.25 1.10 0.49
C VAL A 257 5.07 2.01 -0.74
N GLY A 258 4.03 1.79 -1.53
CA GLY A 258 3.73 2.65 -2.66
C GLY A 258 3.47 4.10 -2.27
N GLN A 259 2.79 4.33 -1.15
CA GLN A 259 2.62 5.67 -0.60
C GLN A 259 3.93 6.28 -0.12
N ILE A 260 4.82 5.50 0.50
CA ILE A 260 6.17 5.96 0.85
C ILE A 260 6.90 6.42 -0.40
N ILE A 261 6.86 5.63 -1.49
CA ILE A 261 7.49 5.97 -2.78
C ILE A 261 6.95 7.28 -3.35
N TYR A 262 5.63 7.47 -3.34
CA TYR A 262 5.04 8.75 -3.75
C TYR A 262 5.63 9.93 -2.96
N LEU A 263 5.62 9.81 -1.64
CA LEU A 263 6.02 10.90 -0.75
C LEU A 263 7.52 11.21 -0.87
N VAL A 264 8.38 10.19 -0.89
CA VAL A 264 9.82 10.41 -1.05
C VAL A 264 10.15 10.96 -2.43
N SER A 265 9.54 10.43 -3.50
CA SER A 265 9.79 10.93 -4.86
C SER A 265 9.39 12.40 -4.97
N ASN A 266 8.17 12.75 -4.52
CA ASN A 266 7.71 14.14 -4.57
C ASN A 266 8.51 15.06 -3.66
N TYR A 267 9.01 14.58 -2.51
CA TYR A 267 9.94 15.35 -1.66
C TYR A 267 11.25 15.69 -2.38
N LEU A 268 11.73 14.82 -3.27
CA LEU A 268 12.90 15.07 -4.12
C LEU A 268 12.57 15.87 -5.40
N GLY A 269 11.31 16.28 -5.60
CA GLY A 269 10.88 16.92 -6.85
C GLY A 269 10.86 15.96 -8.05
N ILE A 270 10.67 14.67 -7.79
CA ILE A 270 10.49 13.60 -8.77
C ILE A 270 9.01 13.20 -8.78
N ASP A 271 8.48 12.95 -9.96
CA ASP A 271 7.10 12.55 -10.16
C ASP A 271 6.94 11.02 -10.01
N CYS A 272 5.73 10.61 -9.62
CA CYS A 272 5.41 9.21 -9.40
C CYS A 272 3.96 8.90 -9.76
N SER A 273 3.69 7.68 -10.22
CA SER A 273 2.33 7.15 -10.34
C SER A 273 2.30 5.65 -10.10
N GLY A 274 1.29 5.21 -9.37
CA GLY A 274 0.93 3.81 -9.19
C GLY A 274 0.22 3.25 -10.42
N ILE A 275 0.36 1.95 -10.60
CA ILE A 275 -0.18 1.18 -11.72
C ILE A 275 -0.83 -0.07 -11.15
N GLY A 276 -2.16 -0.08 -11.10
CA GLY A 276 -2.95 -1.22 -10.59
C GLY A 276 -3.36 -2.23 -11.66
N ALA A 277 -2.95 -2.03 -12.92
CA ALA A 277 -3.30 -2.88 -14.04
C ALA A 277 -2.06 -3.23 -14.88
N PHE A 278 -1.87 -4.53 -15.08
CA PHE A 278 -0.77 -5.10 -15.86
C PHE A 278 -1.16 -6.50 -16.35
N TYR A 279 -0.42 -7.05 -17.31
CA TYR A 279 -0.53 -8.45 -17.71
C TYR A 279 0.27 -9.32 -16.74
N ASP A 280 -0.40 -9.88 -15.73
CA ASP A 280 0.22 -10.60 -14.60
C ASP A 280 1.25 -11.65 -15.05
N ASP A 281 0.83 -12.65 -15.85
CA ASP A 281 1.67 -13.77 -16.29
C ASP A 281 2.88 -13.31 -17.12
N GLU A 282 2.67 -12.37 -18.05
CA GLU A 282 3.76 -11.83 -18.88
C GLU A 282 4.73 -10.96 -18.07
N THR A 283 4.23 -10.33 -17.01
CA THR A 283 5.06 -9.57 -16.07
C THR A 283 5.91 -10.52 -15.24
N GLN A 284 5.34 -11.63 -14.75
CA GLN A 284 6.10 -12.70 -14.08
C GLN A 284 7.22 -13.25 -14.97
N GLU A 285 6.92 -13.47 -16.26
CA GLU A 285 7.92 -13.92 -17.24
C GLU A 285 9.07 -12.90 -17.41
N LEU A 286 8.76 -11.60 -17.52
CA LEU A 286 9.79 -10.56 -17.58
C LEU A 286 10.65 -10.56 -16.31
N LEU A 287 10.03 -10.68 -15.14
CA LEU A 287 10.69 -10.62 -13.84
C LEU A 287 11.43 -11.90 -13.47
N GLU A 288 11.28 -12.98 -14.26
CA GLU A 288 11.87 -14.29 -14.03
C GLU A 288 11.50 -14.85 -12.64
N THR A 289 10.22 -14.67 -12.25
CA THR A 289 9.68 -15.09 -10.96
C THR A 289 8.35 -15.83 -11.10
N ASN A 290 8.04 -16.70 -10.14
CA ASN A 290 6.74 -17.36 -9.99
C ASN A 290 5.84 -16.69 -8.93
N LYS A 291 6.34 -15.64 -8.26
CA LYS A 291 5.58 -14.89 -7.25
C LYS A 291 4.49 -14.04 -7.91
N ASP A 292 3.35 -13.85 -7.25
CA ASP A 292 2.26 -13.02 -7.78
C ASP A 292 2.66 -11.55 -7.83
N VAL A 293 2.33 -10.86 -8.93
CA VAL A 293 2.56 -9.42 -9.08
C VAL A 293 1.41 -8.66 -8.41
N LEU A 294 1.73 -7.93 -7.35
CA LEU A 294 0.76 -7.22 -6.53
C LEU A 294 0.50 -5.79 -7.01
N TYR A 295 1.56 -5.09 -7.43
CA TYR A 295 1.49 -3.68 -7.74
C TYR A 295 2.60 -3.22 -8.68
N GLY A 296 2.35 -2.16 -9.45
CA GLY A 296 3.36 -1.46 -10.25
C GLY A 296 3.46 0.01 -9.85
N MET A 297 4.65 0.60 -9.98
CA MET A 297 4.85 2.04 -9.80
C MET A 297 5.85 2.60 -10.79
N ALA A 298 5.53 3.71 -11.42
CA ALA A 298 6.45 4.46 -12.27
C ALA A 298 6.99 5.69 -11.54
N ILE A 299 8.29 5.94 -11.68
CA ILE A 299 9.02 7.07 -11.10
C ILE A 299 9.77 7.77 -12.22
N GLY A 300 9.73 9.11 -12.28
CA GLY A 300 10.41 9.85 -13.34
C GLY A 300 10.19 11.36 -13.30
N LYS A 301 10.58 12.03 -14.38
CA LYS A 301 10.36 13.46 -14.64
C LYS A 301 9.87 13.65 -16.07
#